data_AF-A0A3A9EPZ9-F1
#
_entry.id   AF-A0A3A9EPZ9-F1
#
_cell.length_a   1.000
_cell.length_b   1.000
_cell.length_c   1.000
_cell.angle_alpha   90.00
_cell.angle_beta   90.00
_cell.angle_gamma   90.00
#
_symmetry.space_group_name_H-M   'P 1'
#
loop_
_entity.id
_entity.type
_entity.pdbx_description
1 polymer ?
#
loop_
_entity_poly.entity_id
_entity_poly.type
_entity_poly.pdbx_seq_one_letter_code
_entity_poly.pdbx_strand_id
1 'polypeptide(L)' 'MTLAIRKAAEYSNIGINKIDSMLKQPNCTFVLYVGTRKLVKCREFEEYIHTKLVI' A
#
# COMPACT_ATOMS: atom_id res chain seq x y z
N MET A 1 -12.28 0.29 -4.67
CA MET A 1 -12.10 -0.35 -3.36
C MET A 1 -10.81 0.19 -2.75
N THR A 2 -10.84 0.67 -1.51
CA THR A 2 -9.67 1.17 -0.77
C THR A 2 -9.44 0.25 0.43
N LEU A 3 -8.22 -0.24 0.61
CA LEU A 3 -7.85 -1.10 1.74
C LEU A 3 -7.11 -0.27 2.78
N ALA A 4 -7.41 -0.55 4.05
CA ALA A 4 -6.59 -0.05 5.15
C ALA A 4 -5.21 -0.71 5.11
N ILE A 5 -4.18 0.00 5.57
CA ILE A 5 -2.78 -0.46 5.62
C ILE A 5 -2.66 -1.83 6.30
N ARG A 6 -3.49 -2.11 7.31
CA ARG A 6 -3.54 -3.41 8.01
C ARG A 6 -3.98 -4.57 7.11
N LYS A 7 -5.06 -4.38 6.35
CA LYS A 7 -5.54 -5.40 5.40
C LYS A 7 -4.53 -5.63 4.28
N ALA A 8 -3.87 -4.57 3.82
CA ALA A 8 -2.80 -4.67 2.85
C ALA A 8 -1.62 -5.50 3.43
N ALA A 9 -1.24 -5.27 4.69
CA ALA A 9 -0.21 -6.03 5.38
C ALA A 9 -0.56 -7.52 5.53
N GLU A 10 -1.81 -7.83 5.89
CA GLU A 10 -2.31 -9.20 6.01
C GLU A 10 -2.37 -9.93 4.66
N TYR A 11 -2.83 -9.26 3.60
CA TYR A 11 -2.95 -9.86 2.27
C TYR A 11 -1.60 -10.10 1.59
N SER A 12 -0.66 -9.15 1.73
CA SER A 12 0.64 -9.21 1.07
C SER A 12 1.74 -9.86 1.92
N ASN A 13 1.45 -10.20 3.19
CA ASN A 13 2.45 -10.60 4.18
C ASN A 13 3.60 -9.58 4.36
N ILE A 14 3.37 -8.31 4.03
CA ILE A 14 4.34 -7.24 4.21
C ILE A 14 4.08 -6.54 5.55
N GLY A 15 5.12 -6.41 6.37
CA GLY A 15 5.01 -5.71 7.65
C GLY A 15 4.54 -4.26 7.51
N ILE A 16 3.72 -3.79 8.46
CA ILE A 16 3.12 -2.44 8.47
C ILE A 16 4.18 -1.34 8.36
N ASN A 17 5.35 -1.50 9.00
CA ASN A 17 6.45 -0.53 8.93
C ASN A 17 7.02 -0.39 7.51
N LYS A 18 7.08 -1.51 6.77
CA LYS A 18 7.53 -1.52 5.38
C LYS A 18 6.50 -0.82 4.49
N ILE A 19 5.21 -1.11 4.67
CA ILE A 19 4.13 -0.43 3.94
C ILE A 19 4.13 1.07 4.25
N ASP A 20 4.26 1.50 5.52
CA ASP A 20 4.34 2.93 5.85
C ASP A 20 5.57 3.61 5.22
N SER A 21 6.70 2.91 5.15
CA SER A 21 7.89 3.40 4.44
C SER A 21 7.65 3.53 2.92
N MET A 22 6.88 2.61 2.33
CA MET A 22 6.51 2.66 0.91
C MET A 22 5.54 3.80 0.61
N LEU A 23 4.58 4.06 1.52
CA LEU A 23 3.63 5.18 1.41
C LEU A 23 4.28 6.56 1.63
N LYS A 24 5.42 6.60 2.32
CA LYS A 24 6.23 7.82 2.52
C LYS A 24 7.13 8.16 1.33
N GLN A 25 7.22 7.31 0.30
CA GLN A 25 8.03 7.62 -0.88
C GLN A 25 7.42 8.81 -1.64
N PRO A 26 8.25 9.76 -2.12
CA PRO A 26 7.78 10.99 -2.77
C PRO A 26 7.00 10.75 -4.08
N ASN A 27 7.10 9.56 -4.69
CA ASN A 27 6.41 9.17 -5.93
C ASN A 27 5.46 7.98 -5.73
N CYS A 28 4.84 7.85 -4.56
CA CYS A 28 3.96 6.72 -4.29
C CYS A 28 2.61 6.87 -5.01
N THR A 29 2.33 6.02 -6.00
CA THR A 29 1.10 6.08 -6.81
C THR A 29 -0.13 5.54 -6.07
N PHE A 30 0.07 4.58 -5.16
CA PHE A 30 -1.01 3.87 -4.46
C PHE A 30 -1.41 4.48 -3.10
N VAL A 31 -0.81 5.61 -2.68
CA VAL A 31 -1.21 6.32 -1.46
C VAL A 31 -2.33 7.31 -1.75
N LEU A 32 -3.34 7.34 -0.87
CA LEU A 32 -4.39 8.35 -0.86
C LEU A 32 -4.48 8.98 0.53
N TYR A 33 -4.37 10.30 0.59
CA TYR A 33 -4.53 11.05 1.83
C TYR A 33 -5.96 11.57 1.93
N VAL A 34 -6.68 11.15 2.97
CA VAL A 34 -8.03 11.64 3.29
C VAL A 34 -7.98 12.29 4.67
N GLY A 35 -7.80 13.62 4.68
CA GLY A 35 -7.54 14.38 5.90
C GLY A 35 -6.26 13.88 6.60
N THR A 36 -6.40 13.40 7.83
CA THR A 36 -5.30 12.81 8.62
C THR A 36 -5.09 11.31 8.38
N ARG A 37 -5.97 10.66 7.59
CA ARG A 37 -5.92 9.22 7.35
C ARG A 37 -5.19 8.92 6.05
N LYS A 38 -4.34 7.89 6.10
CA LYS A 38 -3.69 7.29 4.92
C LYS A 38 -4.50 6.07 4.47
N LEU A 39 -4.88 6.05 3.21
CA LEU A 39 -5.54 4.94 2.55
C LEU A 39 -4.65 4.40 1.44
N VAL A 40 -4.80 3.11 1.15
CA VAL A 40 -4.11 2.46 0.05
C VAL A 40 -5.13 2.15 -1.04
N LYS A 41 -4.83 2.55 -2.27
CA LYS A 41 -5.65 2.19 -3.43
C LYS A 41 -5.43 0.71 -3.77
N CYS A 42 -6.49 -0.09 -3.79
CA CYS A 42 -6.39 -1.54 -4.04
C CYS A 42 -5.65 -1.87 -5.33
N ARG A 43 -6.11 -1.33 -6.47
CA ARG A 43 -5.60 -1.70 -7.79
C ARG A 43 -4.12 -1.37 -7.94
N GLU A 44 -3.73 -0.15 -7.63
CA GLU A 44 -2.33 0.28 -7.77
C GLU A 44 -1.41 -0.45 -6.76
N PHE A 45 -1.92 -0.81 -5.58
CA PHE A 45 -1.15 -1.62 -4.64
C PHE A 45 -0.99 -3.07 -5.13
N GLU A 46 -2.05 -3.67 -5.65
CA GLU A 46 -2.02 -5.03 -6.19
C GLU A 46 -1.09 -5.12 -7.41
N GLU A 47 -1.17 -4.17 -8.34
CA GLU A 47 -0.23 -4.06 -9.47
C GLU A 47 1.21 -3.86 -8.99
N TYR A 48 1.43 -3.03 -7.96
CA TYR A 48 2.76 -2.82 -7.39
C TYR A 48 3.33 -4.11 -6.79
N ILE A 49 2.51 -4.86 -6.04
CA ILE A 49 2.91 -6.15 -5.47
C ILE A 49 3.18 -7.16 -6.59
N HIS A 50 2.29 -7.29 -7.57
CA HIS A 50 2.49 -8.18 -8.72
C HIS A 50 3.77 -7.85 -9.51
N THR A 51 4.13 -6.57 -9.61
CA THR A 51 5.35 -6.13 -10.32
C THR A 51 6.62 -6.36 -9.51
N LYS A 52 6.58 -6.18 -8.18
CA LYS A 52 7.77 -6.21 -7.29
C LYS A 52 8.00 -7.56 -6.62
N LEU A 53 6.94 -8.31 -6.35
CA LEU A 53 6.91 -9.66 -5.80
C LEU A 53 6.48 -10.58 -6.95
N VAL A 54 7.43 -10.85 -7.85
CA VAL A 54 7.32 -12.00 -8.74
C VAL A 54 7.28 -13.23 -7.83
N ILE A 55 6.10 -13.84 -7.70
CA ILE A 55 5.90 -15.22 -7.26
C ILE A 55 5.54 -16.02 -8.51
#